data_AF-A0A497MV32-F1
#
_entry.id   AF-A0A497MV32-F1
#
_cell.length_a   1.000
_cell.length_b   1.000
_cell.length_c   1.000
_cell.angle_alpha   90.00
_cell.angle_beta   90.00
_cell.angle_gamma   90.00
#
_symmetry.space_group_name_H-M   'P 1'
#
loop_
_entity.id
_entity.type
_entity.pdbx_description
1 polymer ?
#
loop_
_entity_poly.entity_id
_entity_poly.type
_entity_poly.pdbx_seq_one_letter_code
_entity_poly.pdbx_strand_id
1 'polypeptide(L)'
;GQLAEDELGISYETLDLILYGLEHFMTPREVAREANIPLELVEKVLRRWRANEHKRRPPLGVKLEYRTTGMDFRLPHLLPQQ
;
A
#
# COMPACT_ATOMS: atom_id res chain seq x y z
N GLY A 1 5.97 -5.79 20.56
CA GLY A 1 4.99 -5.85 19.46
C GLY A 1 4.41 -7.25 19.37
N GLN A 2 3.49 -7.59 20.26
CA GLN A 2 2.71 -8.85 20.23
C GLN A 2 1.20 -8.60 20.31
N LEU A 3 0.76 -7.40 20.69
CA LEU A 3 -0.65 -7.06 20.91
C LEU A 3 -1.49 -6.90 19.62
N ALA A 4 -0.84 -6.63 18.49
CA ALA A 4 -1.55 -6.39 17.23
C ALA A 4 -1.99 -7.68 16.53
N GLU A 5 -1.32 -8.81 16.77
CA GLU A 5 -1.72 -10.10 16.21
C GLU A 5 -3.02 -10.59 16.86
N ASP A 6 -3.17 -10.38 18.18
CA ASP A 6 -4.40 -10.65 18.93
C ASP A 6 -5.55 -9.72 18.51
N GLU A 7 -5.27 -8.44 18.21
CA GLU A 7 -6.31 -7.46 17.87
C GLU A 7 -6.75 -7.51 16.39
N LEU A 8 -5.86 -7.88 15.46
CA LEU A 8 -6.23 -8.10 14.06
C LEU A 8 -6.69 -9.53 13.77
N GLY A 9 -6.28 -10.51 14.58
CA GLY A 9 -6.53 -11.94 14.37
C GLY A 9 -5.78 -12.51 13.16
N ILE A 10 -4.67 -11.89 12.76
CA ILE A 10 -3.87 -12.26 11.57
C ILE A 10 -2.39 -12.16 11.93
N SER A 11 -1.62 -13.21 11.63
CA SER A 11 -0.17 -13.14 11.79
C SER A 11 0.43 -12.16 10.78
N TYR A 12 1.53 -11.49 11.17
CA TYR A 12 2.21 -10.57 10.27
C TYR A 12 2.70 -11.24 8.99
N GLU A 13 3.15 -12.49 9.08
CA GLU A 13 3.57 -13.29 7.92
C GLU A 13 2.43 -13.45 6.90
N THR A 14 1.22 -13.72 7.38
CA THR A 14 0.02 -13.86 6.54
C THR A 14 -0.35 -12.52 5.91
N LEU A 15 -0.26 -11.43 6.67
CA LEU A 15 -0.56 -10.08 6.17
C LEU A 15 0.42 -9.66 5.07
N ASP A 16 1.71 -9.93 5.24
CA ASP A 16 2.74 -9.57 4.27
C ASP A 16 2.55 -10.32 2.94
N LEU A 17 2.18 -11.60 2.97
CA LEU A 17 1.85 -12.36 1.76
C LEU A 17 0.65 -11.77 1.01
N ILE A 18 -0.39 -11.34 1.74
CA ILE A 18 -1.55 -10.67 1.14
C ILE A 18 -1.14 -9.36 0.50
N LEU A 19 -0.37 -8.52 1.21
CA LEU A 19 0.08 -7.23 0.70
C LEU A 19 1.00 -7.39 -0.51
N TYR A 20 1.90 -8.38 -0.48
CA TYR A 20 2.77 -8.71 -1.60
C TYR A 20 1.96 -9.05 -2.86
N GLY A 21 0.94 -9.91 -2.77
CA GLY A 21 0.09 -10.24 -3.91
C GLY A 21 -0.68 -9.02 -4.45
N LEU A 22 -1.18 -8.17 -3.56
CA LEU A 22 -1.90 -6.94 -3.93
C LEU A 22 -1.00 -5.91 -4.63
N GLU A 23 0.28 -5.82 -4.26
CA GLU A 23 1.26 -4.97 -4.95
C GLU A 23 1.62 -5.47 -6.35
N HIS A 24 1.53 -6.78 -6.59
CA HIS A 24 1.74 -7.41 -7.91
C HIS A 24 0.48 -7.37 -8.81
N PHE A 25 -0.51 -6.55 -8.47
CA PHE A 25 -1.78 -6.42 -9.20
C PHE A 25 -2.59 -7.73 -9.32
N MET A 26 -2.37 -8.68 -8.41
CA MET A 26 -3.16 -9.91 -8.37
C MET A 26 -4.59 -9.61 -7.88
N THR A 27 -5.56 -10.38 -8.37
CA THR A 27 -6.93 -10.29 -7.86
C THR A 27 -7.02 -10.91 -6.46
N PRO A 28 -7.97 -10.46 -5.60
CA PRO A 28 -8.13 -11.02 -4.26
C PRO A 28 -8.35 -12.54 -4.24
N ARG A 29 -8.97 -13.09 -5.30
CA ARG A 29 -9.18 -14.53 -5.47
C ARG A 29 -7.89 -15.27 -5.76
N GLU A 30 -7.01 -14.70 -6.57
CA GLU A 30 -5.70 -15.29 -6.88
C GLU A 30 -4.81 -15.28 -5.64
N VAL A 31 -4.76 -14.16 -4.91
CA VAL A 31 -4.01 -14.04 -3.65
C VAL A 31 -4.54 -15.04 -2.62
N ALA A 32 -5.86 -15.17 -2.45
CA ALA A 32 -6.46 -16.15 -1.55
C ALA A 32 -6.08 -17.59 -1.91
N ARG A 33 -6.05 -17.92 -3.20
CA ARG A 33 -5.68 -19.25 -3.70
C ARG A 33 -4.19 -19.54 -3.49
N GLU A 34 -3.31 -18.60 -3.83
CA GLU A 34 -1.86 -18.81 -3.76
C GLU A 34 -1.32 -18.80 -2.34
N ALA A 35 -1.83 -17.91 -1.49
CA ALA A 35 -1.44 -17.84 -0.10
C ALA A 35 -2.20 -18.86 0.79
N ASN A 36 -3.17 -19.59 0.24
CA ASN A 36 -4.06 -20.52 0.96
C ASN A 36 -4.79 -19.84 2.15
N ILE A 37 -5.29 -18.63 1.91
CA ILE A 37 -5.95 -17.78 2.92
C ILE A 37 -7.44 -17.64 2.56
N PRO A 38 -8.36 -17.61 3.54
CA PRO A 38 -9.77 -17.32 3.27
C PRO A 38 -9.95 -16.00 2.51
N LEU A 39 -10.76 -16.03 1.43
CA LEU A 39 -11.03 -14.86 0.60
C LEU A 39 -11.57 -13.67 1.42
N GLU A 40 -12.42 -13.95 2.42
CA GLU A 40 -12.96 -12.91 3.31
C GLU A 40 -11.88 -12.12 4.04
N LEU A 41 -10.77 -12.78 4.40
CA LEU A 41 -9.64 -12.15 5.07
C LEU A 41 -8.88 -11.24 4.11
N VAL A 42 -8.60 -11.72 2.90
CA VAL A 42 -7.97 -10.95 1.83
C VAL A 42 -8.80 -9.71 1.49
N GLU A 43 -10.12 -9.86 1.40
CA GLU A 43 -11.03 -8.74 1.16
C GLU A 43 -11.06 -7.75 2.33
N LYS A 44 -11.03 -8.23 3.58
CA LYS A 44 -10.95 -7.37 4.78
C LYS A 44 -9.67 -6.53 4.77
N VAL A 45 -8.53 -7.15 4.42
CA VAL A 45 -7.25 -6.45 4.28
C VAL A 45 -7.31 -5.44 3.13
N LEU A 46 -7.82 -5.84 1.96
CA LEU A 46 -7.98 -4.94 0.81
C LEU A 46 -8.84 -3.71 1.14
N ARG A 47 -9.97 -3.90 1.84
CA ARG A 47 -10.83 -2.79 2.27
C ARG A 47 -10.06 -1.83 3.19
N ARG A 48 -9.32 -2.37 4.16
CA ARG A 48 -8.53 -1.56 5.10
C ARG A 48 -7.36 -0.86 4.40
N TRP A 49 -6.74 -1.52 3.43
CA TRP A 49 -5.65 -0.97 2.62
C TRP A 49 -6.15 0.23 1.80
N ARG A 50 -7.28 0.09 1.10
CA ARG A 50 -7.93 1.21 0.37
C ARG A 50 -8.36 2.33 1.31
N ALA A 51 -8.95 2.00 2.45
CA ALA A 51 -9.38 3.01 3.42
C ALA A 51 -8.22 3.84 3.97
N ASN A 52 -7.01 3.28 4.07
CA ASN A 52 -5.81 3.99 4.52
C ASN A 52 -4.96 4.56 3.37
N GLU A 53 -5.40 4.47 2.11
CA GLU A 53 -4.68 5.05 0.96
C GLU A 53 -4.40 6.55 1.16
N HIS A 54 -5.35 7.28 1.77
CA HIS A 54 -5.22 8.70 2.07
C HIS A 54 -4.08 9.04 3.04
N LYS A 55 -3.57 8.09 3.83
CA LYS A 55 -2.40 8.30 4.70
C LYS A 55 -1.09 8.18 3.93
N ARG A 56 -1.10 7.48 2.79
CA ARG A 56 0.05 7.32 1.89
C ARG A 56 0.18 8.48 0.90
N ARG A 57 -0.89 9.24 0.70
CA ARG A 57 -0.86 10.49 -0.08
C ARG A 57 -0.73 11.68 0.88
N PRO A 58 0.15 12.64 0.60
CA PRO A 58 0.08 13.92 1.31
C PRO A 58 -1.32 14.52 1.12
N PRO A 59 -1.81 15.31 2.10
CA PRO A 59 -3.08 16.01 1.96
C PRO A 59 -3.14 16.72 0.61
N LEU A 60 -4.31 16.71 -0.05
CA LEU A 60 -4.50 17.43 -1.29
C LEU A 60 -4.25 18.92 -1.05
N GLY A 61 -3.05 19.38 -1.41
CA GLY A 61 -2.71 20.79 -1.43
C GLY A 61 -3.42 21.47 -2.60
N VAL A 62 -3.95 22.67 -2.38
CA VAL A 62 -4.48 23.49 -3.48
C VAL A 62 -3.34 23.77 -4.45
N LYS A 63 -3.54 23.42 -5.73
CA LYS A 63 -2.59 23.77 -6.79
C LYS A 63 -2.72 25.27 -7.04
N LEU A 64 -1.82 26.05 -6.46
CA LEU A 64 -1.82 27.52 -6.54
C LEU A 64 -1.24 28.03 -7.86
N GLU A 65 -0.23 27.35 -8.41
CA GLU A 65 0.48 27.76 -9.63
C GLU A 65 0.77 26.59 -10.58
N TYR A 66 1.42 26.88 -11.71
CA TYR A 66 1.75 25.91 -12.76
C TYR A 66 2.59 24.72 -12.24
N ARG A 67 3.46 24.94 -11.23
CA ARG A 67 4.28 23.88 -10.61
C ARG A 67 4.16 23.87 -9.08
N THR A 68 3.92 22.68 -8.54
CA THR A 68 3.86 22.38 -7.11
C THR A 68 5.09 21.59 -6.69
N THR A 69 5.79 22.03 -5.64
CA THR A 69 6.91 21.31 -5.04
C THR A 69 6.49 19.90 -4.63
N GLY A 70 7.31 18.90 -4.97
CA GLY A 70 7.02 17.48 -4.73
C GLY A 70 6.15 16.77 -5.79
N MET A 71 5.19 17.45 -6.42
CA MET A 71 4.34 16.85 -7.48
C MET A 71 4.83 17.12 -8.91
N ASP A 72 5.23 18.36 -9.20
CA ASP A 72 5.54 18.81 -10.57
C ASP A 72 7.06 18.96 -10.83
N PHE A 73 7.89 19.08 -9.79
CA PHE A 73 9.34 19.20 -9.92
C PHE A 73 9.99 17.82 -10.08
N ARG A 74 9.98 17.27 -11.29
CA ARG A 74 10.77 16.08 -11.67
C ARG A 74 12.13 16.50 -12.24
N LEU A 75 12.97 17.08 -11.39
CA LEU A 75 14.34 17.41 -11.81
C LEU A 75 15.19 16.13 -11.74
N PRO A 76 15.89 15.74 -12.83
CA PRO A 76 16.88 14.68 -12.74
C PRO A 76 17.96 15.12 -11.75
N HIS A 77 18.37 14.23 -10.85
CA HIS A 77 19.55 14.47 -10.03
C HIS A 77 20.73 14.48 -10.99
N LEU A 78 21.22 15.66 -11.33
CA LEU A 78 22.47 15.81 -12.06
C LEU A 78 23.56 15.32 -11.11
N LEU A 79 23.96 14.06 -11.25
CA LEU A 79 25.21 13.61 -10.66
C LEU A 79 26.32 14.52 -11.24
N PRO A 80 27.23 15.05 -10.42
CA PRO A 80 28.36 15.78 -10.94
C PRO A 80 29.12 14.84 -11.89
N GLN A 81 29.17 15.21 -13.16
CA GLN A 81 30.01 14.55 -14.16
C GLN A 81 31.45 14.72 -13.67
N GLN A 82 32.12 13.61 -13.38
CA GLN A 82 33.54 13.57 -13.04
C GLN A 82 34.40 13.93 -14.26
#